data_AF-A0A8S3X807-F1
#
_entry.id   AF-A0A8S3X807-F1
#
_cell.length_a   1.000
_cell.length_b   1.000
_cell.length_c   1.000
_cell.angle_alpha   90.00
_cell.angle_beta   90.00
_cell.angle_gamma   90.00
#
_symmetry.space_group_name_H-M   'P 1'
#
loop_
_entity.id
_entity.type
_entity.pdbx_description
1 polymer ?
#
loop_
_entity_poly.entity_id
_entity_poly.type
_entity_poly.pdbx_seq_one_letter_code
_entity_poly.pdbx_strand_id
1 'polypeptide(L)'
;MLVFCGIANPLLLWEKYRHLLSEDFLRAPRCTTGDNTEATDERVLNSCLSSLQDMVISIGGSSLVDYGLPTPQHLDVQERGNREYNSEINYDPRAMSTVVNDHVCKFTSEQKQIFDTILESVGLGQGKIFDEQGKHWSPLAFSQRSGGKARLPLQ
;
A
#
# COMPACT_ATOMS: atom_id res chain seq x y z
N MET A 1 15.19 -14.56 12.44
CA MET A 1 13.79 -14.70 12.88
C MET A 1 13.79 -14.71 14.39
N LEU A 2 13.32 -13.63 15.04
CA LEU A 2 13.39 -13.41 16.50
C LEU A 2 12.84 -14.58 17.34
N VAL A 3 11.81 -15.25 16.83
CA VAL A 3 11.07 -16.30 17.56
C VAL A 3 11.60 -17.72 17.31
N PHE A 4 12.26 -17.97 16.18
CA PHE A 4 12.67 -19.32 15.76
C PHE A 4 14.19 -19.52 15.59
N CYS A 5 14.97 -18.44 15.60
CA CYS A 5 16.42 -18.52 15.52
C CYS A 5 16.96 -17.68 16.67
N GLY A 6 17.70 -18.30 17.59
CA GLY A 6 18.30 -17.62 18.74
C GLY A 6 19.24 -16.52 18.26
N ILE A 7 18.71 -15.31 18.08
CA ILE A 7 19.52 -14.11 17.88
C ILE A 7 20.23 -13.89 19.20
N ALA A 8 21.56 -13.99 19.19
CA ALA A 8 22.38 -13.91 20.40
C ALA A 8 22.15 -12.61 21.20
N ASN A 9 21.69 -11.54 20.55
CA ASN A 9 21.20 -10.34 21.23
C ASN A 9 20.24 -9.51 20.34
N PRO A 10 18.92 -9.56 20.56
CA PRO A 10 17.94 -8.79 19.80
C PRO A 10 18.04 -7.27 20.00
N LEU A 11 18.56 -6.80 21.13
CA LEU A 11 18.81 -5.38 21.40
C LEU A 11 19.91 -4.82 20.50
N LEU A 12 21.01 -5.55 20.31
CA LEU A 12 22.08 -5.14 19.39
C LEU A 12 21.62 -5.08 17.94
N LEU A 13 20.72 -5.98 17.53
CA LEU A 13 20.12 -5.94 16.20
C LEU A 13 19.28 -4.67 16.03
N TRP A 14 18.44 -4.35 17.02
CA TRP A 14 17.63 -3.14 17.02
C TRP A 14 18.49 -1.88 16.95
N GLU A 15 19.50 -1.73 17.82
CA GLU A 15 20.38 -0.55 17.79
C GLU A 15 21.07 -0.37 16.44
N LYS A 16 21.53 -1.48 15.83
CA LYS A 16 22.24 -1.45 14.55
C LYS A 16 21.33 -1.17 13.36
N TYR A 17 20.11 -1.72 13.35
CA TYR A 17 19.25 -1.71 12.16
C TYR A 17 17.96 -0.89 12.31
N ARG A 18 17.71 -0.24 13.46
CA ARG A 18 16.50 0.56 13.72
C ARG A 18 16.23 1.61 12.64
N HIS A 19 17.26 2.24 12.09
CA HIS A 19 17.11 3.27 11.06
C HIS A 19 16.62 2.69 9.73
N LEU A 20 17.08 1.49 9.36
CA LEU A 20 16.61 0.77 8.17
C LEU A 20 15.20 0.19 8.38
N LEU A 21 14.93 -0.35 9.57
CA LEU A 21 13.62 -0.90 9.91
C LEU A 21 12.53 0.18 9.99
N SER A 22 12.90 1.41 10.35
CA SER A 22 11.98 2.54 10.49
C SER A 22 11.80 3.36 9.20
N GLU A 23 12.60 3.10 8.16
CA GLU A 23 12.56 3.85 6.90
C GLU A 23 11.18 3.81 6.24
N ASP A 24 10.57 2.61 6.15
CA ASP A 24 9.24 2.43 5.57
C ASP A 24 8.14 3.17 6.35
N PHE A 25 8.38 3.41 7.64
CA PHE A 25 7.46 4.14 8.51
C PHE A 25 7.57 5.65 8.37
N LEU A 26 8.57 6.17 7.63
CA LEU A 26 8.67 7.61 7.33
C LEU A 26 7.61 8.09 6.35
N ARG A 27 7.08 7.19 5.51
CA ARG A 27 6.16 7.58 4.45
C ARG A 27 4.85 8.13 5.00
N ALA A 28 4.34 7.54 6.08
CA ALA A 28 3.07 7.98 6.67
C ALA A 28 3.16 9.39 7.29
N PRO A 29 4.11 9.71 8.19
CA PRO A 29 4.27 11.06 8.74
C PRO A 29 4.53 12.13 7.67
N ARG A 30 5.35 11.83 6.66
CA ARG A 30 5.64 12.77 5.56
C ARG A 30 4.39 13.10 4.74
N CYS A 31 3.51 12.13 4.52
CA CYS A 31 2.27 12.36 3.78
C CYS A 31 1.18 13.06 4.61
N THR A 32 1.09 12.79 5.91
CA THR A 32 0.02 13.33 6.76
C THR A 32 0.33 14.74 7.29
N THR A 33 1.58 15.00 7.68
CA THR A 33 1.96 16.24 8.37
C THR A 33 2.77 17.19 7.47
N GLY A 34 3.26 16.71 6.32
CA GLY A 34 4.15 17.48 5.45
C GLY A 34 5.52 17.78 6.07
N ASP A 35 5.86 17.05 7.13
CA ASP A 35 7.04 17.30 7.95
C ASP A 35 8.27 16.54 7.40
N ASN A 36 9.46 17.12 7.53
CA ASN A 36 10.72 16.47 7.14
C ASN A 36 11.18 15.51 8.26
N THR A 37 10.30 14.60 8.65
CA THR A 37 10.60 13.57 9.66
C THR A 37 11.69 12.62 9.15
N GLU A 38 12.70 12.40 9.99
CA GLU A 38 13.82 11.48 9.76
C GLU A 38 13.60 10.13 10.44
N ALA A 39 14.30 9.07 9.99
CA ALA A 39 14.22 7.71 10.56
C ALA A 39 14.57 7.65 12.07
N THR A 40 15.22 8.68 12.59
CA THR A 40 15.62 8.80 13.99
C THR A 40 14.51 9.37 14.87
N ASP A 41 13.43 9.88 14.29
CA ASP A 41 12.30 10.44 15.05
C ASP A 41 11.63 9.34 15.89
N GLU A 42 11.42 9.64 17.17
CA GLU A 42 10.77 8.75 18.13
C GLU A 42 9.39 8.28 17.65
N ARG A 43 8.65 9.10 16.91
CA ARG A 43 7.32 8.74 16.37
C ARG A 43 7.41 7.61 15.33
N VAL A 44 8.43 7.70 14.47
CA VAL A 44 8.69 6.72 13.40
C VAL A 44 9.21 5.42 14.03
N LEU A 45 10.13 5.53 14.99
CA LEU A 45 10.66 4.39 15.73
C LEU A 45 9.57 3.69 16.55
N ASN A 46 8.68 4.43 17.20
CA ASN A 46 7.54 3.86 17.92
C ASN A 46 6.57 3.14 16.99
N SER A 47 6.31 3.68 15.79
CA SER A 47 5.48 3.03 14.77
C SER A 47 6.10 1.72 14.28
N CYS A 48 7.42 1.72 14.07
CA CYS A 48 8.20 0.53 13.73
C CYS A 48 8.15 -0.52 14.85
N LEU A 49 8.39 -0.12 16.10
CA LEU A 49 8.31 -1.00 17.28
C LEU A 49 6.92 -1.59 17.46
N SER A 50 5.86 -0.81 17.22
CA SER A 50 4.48 -1.29 17.32
C SER A 50 4.20 -2.39 16.30
N SER A 51 4.64 -2.19 15.05
CA SER A 51 4.49 -3.19 13.98
C SER A 51 5.32 -4.45 14.25
N LEU A 52 6.52 -4.28 14.81
CA LEU A 52 7.39 -5.37 15.20
C LEU A 52 6.79 -6.19 16.36
N GLN A 53 6.18 -5.52 17.35
CA GLN A 53 5.48 -6.18 18.45
C GLN A 53 4.32 -7.05 17.95
N ASP A 54 3.51 -6.55 17.03
CA ASP A 54 2.39 -7.31 16.47
C ASP A 54 2.86 -8.48 15.63
N MET A 55 3.94 -8.30 14.86
CA MET A 55 4.54 -9.40 14.11
C MET A 55 5.03 -10.51 15.04
N VAL A 56 5.75 -10.15 16.11
CA VAL A 56 6.26 -11.11 17.10
C VAL A 56 5.12 -11.86 17.78
N ILE A 57 4.05 -11.18 18.20
CA ILE A 57 2.87 -11.82 18.79
C ILE A 57 2.19 -12.75 17.77
N SER A 58 2.03 -12.31 16.52
CA SER A 58 1.32 -13.07 15.48
C SER A 58 1.97 -14.42 15.17
N ILE A 59 3.29 -14.51 15.31
CA ILE A 59 4.07 -15.75 15.10
C ILE A 59 4.25 -16.56 16.39
N GLY A 60 3.58 -16.19 17.49
CA GLY A 60 3.60 -16.90 18.77
C GLY A 60 4.75 -16.52 19.70
N GLY A 61 5.40 -15.38 19.48
CA GLY A 61 6.43 -14.83 20.37
C GLY A 61 5.86 -14.02 21.53
N SER A 62 6.74 -13.66 22.48
CA SER A 62 6.36 -12.90 23.68
C SER A 62 6.44 -11.38 23.47
N SER A 63 6.26 -10.59 24.53
CA SER A 63 6.35 -9.13 24.41
C SER A 63 7.78 -8.70 24.03
N LEU A 64 7.92 -7.57 23.33
CA LEU A 64 9.23 -6.97 23.04
C LEU A 64 10.07 -6.73 24.29
N VAL A 65 9.42 -6.52 25.44
CA VAL A 65 10.08 -6.40 26.75
C VAL A 65 10.88 -7.66 27.12
N ASP A 66 10.36 -8.85 26.78
CA ASP A 66 11.01 -10.12 27.06
C ASP A 66 12.29 -10.33 26.23
N TYR A 67 12.41 -9.55 25.15
CA TYR A 67 13.60 -9.48 24.29
C TYR A 67 14.49 -8.26 24.63
N GLY A 68 14.17 -7.49 25.69
CA GLY A 68 14.93 -6.31 26.10
C GLY A 68 14.76 -5.10 25.17
N LEU A 69 13.76 -5.09 24.30
CA LEU A 69 13.49 -4.00 23.37
C LEU A 69 12.61 -2.91 24.00
N PRO A 70 12.68 -1.65 23.51
CA PRO A 70 11.82 -0.59 24.00
C PRO A 70 10.35 -0.92 23.72
N THR A 71 9.49 -0.74 24.73
CA THR A 71 8.04 -0.90 24.54
C THR A 71 7.53 0.27 23.69
N PRO A 72 6.82 0.01 22.58
CA PRO A 72 6.20 1.08 21.83
C PRO A 72 5.24 1.86 22.73
N GLN A 73 5.41 3.18 22.79
CA GLN A 73 4.41 4.04 23.41
C GLN A 73 3.13 3.95 22.58
N HIS A 74 1.98 3.95 23.26
CA HIS A 74 0.67 3.89 22.62
C HIS A 74 0.39 5.20 21.88
N LEU A 75 1.03 5.38 20.73
CA LEU A 75 0.61 6.35 19.73
C LEU A 75 -0.72 5.83 19.21
N ASP A 76 -1.75 6.68 19.29
CA ASP A 76 -3.05 6.42 18.69
C ASP A 76 -2.83 5.77 17.35
N VAL A 77 -3.39 4.56 17.23
CA VAL A 77 -3.25 3.68 16.08
C VAL A 77 -3.67 4.47 14.87
N GLN A 78 -2.72 5.15 14.23
CA GLN A 78 -2.99 5.85 13.00
C GLN A 78 -3.43 4.77 12.05
N GLU A 79 -4.70 4.86 11.66
CA GLU A 79 -5.52 3.77 11.15
C GLU A 79 -4.67 2.81 10.31
N ARG A 80 -4.36 1.65 10.88
CA ARG A 80 -3.71 0.55 10.16
C ARG A 80 -4.71 -0.12 9.21
N GLY A 81 -5.59 0.68 8.61
CA GLY A 81 -6.44 0.27 7.51
C GLY A 81 -5.60 0.15 6.25
N ASN A 82 -6.10 -0.62 5.29
CA ASN A 82 -5.57 -0.61 3.95
C ASN A 82 -5.64 0.84 3.44
N ARG A 83 -4.47 1.46 3.19
CA ARG A 83 -4.41 2.87 2.80
C ARG A 83 -5.15 3.12 1.51
N GLU A 84 -5.00 2.23 0.54
CA GLU A 84 -5.67 2.30 -0.75
C GLU A 84 -7.19 2.25 -0.55
N TYR A 85 -7.66 1.33 0.30
CA TYR A 85 -9.07 1.25 0.69
C TYR A 85 -9.55 2.54 1.39
N ASN A 86 -8.79 3.04 2.37
CA ASN A 86 -9.13 4.28 3.08
C ASN A 86 -9.12 5.51 2.15
N SER A 87 -8.27 5.51 1.12
CA SER A 87 -8.21 6.55 0.11
C SER A 87 -9.40 6.46 -0.85
N GLU A 88 -9.86 5.26 -1.18
CA GLU A 88 -11.04 5.04 -2.03
C GLU A 88 -12.34 5.44 -1.32
N ILE A 89 -12.50 5.11 -0.03
CA ILE A 89 -13.72 5.43 0.72
C ILE A 89 -13.82 6.91 1.13
N ASN A 90 -12.69 7.59 1.36
CA ASN A 90 -12.65 8.97 1.85
C ASN A 90 -12.17 9.98 0.78
N TYR A 91 -12.32 9.66 -0.51
CA TYR A 91 -11.90 10.60 -1.56
C TYR A 91 -12.83 11.82 -1.64
N ASP A 92 -12.28 12.99 -1.95
CA ASP A 92 -13.07 14.21 -2.21
C ASP A 92 -13.57 14.26 -3.66
N PRO A 93 -14.89 14.17 -3.91
CA PRO A 93 -15.45 14.23 -5.25
C PRO A 93 -15.19 15.55 -5.97
N ARG A 94 -15.08 16.67 -5.26
CA ARG A 94 -14.85 17.99 -5.86
C ARG A 94 -13.41 18.14 -6.33
N ALA A 95 -12.45 17.73 -5.49
CA ALA A 95 -11.05 17.65 -5.88
C ALA A 95 -10.86 16.73 -7.09
N MET A 96 -11.49 15.55 -7.07
CA MET A 96 -11.43 14.60 -8.18
C MET A 96 -12.00 15.19 -9.47
N SER A 97 -13.16 15.86 -9.43
CA SER A 97 -13.74 16.53 -10.59
C SER A 97 -12.81 17.58 -11.20
N THR A 98 -12.03 18.26 -10.37
CA THR A 98 -11.07 19.28 -10.83
C THR A 98 -9.90 18.64 -11.57
N VAL A 99 -9.35 17.54 -11.01
CA VAL A 99 -8.29 16.74 -11.65
C VAL A 99 -8.79 16.19 -12.99
N VAL A 100 -9.97 15.57 -13.02
CA VAL A 100 -10.55 15.03 -14.26
C VAL A 100 -10.68 16.13 -15.31
N ASN A 101 -11.17 17.31 -14.95
CA ASN A 101 -11.34 18.40 -15.91
C ASN A 101 -9.99 18.89 -16.49
N ASP A 102 -8.94 19.01 -15.68
CA ASP A 102 -7.60 19.39 -16.16
C ASP A 102 -6.99 18.34 -17.10
N HIS A 103 -7.21 17.05 -16.82
CA HIS A 103 -6.65 15.95 -17.59
C HIS A 103 -7.42 15.66 -18.88
N VAL A 104 -8.76 15.73 -18.86
CA VAL A 104 -9.60 15.52 -20.06
C VAL A 104 -9.30 16.56 -21.13
N CYS A 105 -8.93 17.79 -20.74
CA CYS A 105 -8.50 18.82 -21.69
C CYS A 105 -7.20 18.47 -22.44
N LYS A 106 -6.40 17.53 -21.92
CA LYS A 106 -5.11 17.11 -22.49
C LYS A 106 -5.21 15.81 -23.31
N PHE A 107 -6.40 15.20 -23.37
CA PHE A 107 -6.59 13.93 -24.08
C PHE A 107 -6.53 14.11 -25.60
N THR A 108 -5.96 13.10 -26.27
CA THR A 108 -6.16 12.92 -27.70
C THR A 108 -7.59 12.46 -27.99
N SER A 109 -8.04 12.60 -29.23
CA SER A 109 -9.39 12.17 -29.65
C SER A 109 -9.67 10.70 -29.30
N GLU A 110 -8.67 9.83 -29.45
CA GLU A 110 -8.78 8.40 -29.12
C GLU A 110 -8.90 8.18 -27.60
N GLN A 111 -8.05 8.82 -26.79
CA GLN A 111 -8.11 8.69 -25.33
C GLN A 111 -9.43 9.20 -24.76
N LYS A 112 -9.97 10.29 -25.32
CA LYS A 112 -11.27 10.82 -24.93
C LYS A 112 -12.41 9.86 -25.25
N GLN A 113 -12.40 9.26 -26.44
CA GLN A 113 -13.39 8.26 -26.82
C GLN A 113 -13.39 7.05 -25.87
N ILE A 114 -12.21 6.58 -25.46
CA ILE A 114 -12.07 5.48 -24.52
C ILE A 114 -12.62 5.87 -23.14
N PHE A 115 -12.26 7.06 -22.67
CA PHE A 115 -12.71 7.59 -21.39
C PHE A 115 -14.25 7.71 -21.33
N ASP A 116 -14.87 8.27 -22.36
CA ASP A 116 -16.33 8.41 -22.46
C ASP A 116 -17.03 7.03 -22.47
N THR A 117 -16.45 6.06 -23.18
CA THR A 117 -16.94 4.67 -23.22
C THR A 117 -16.88 3.99 -21.85
N ILE A 118 -15.80 4.23 -21.10
CA ILE A 118 -15.64 3.71 -19.74
C ILE A 118 -16.69 4.34 -18.81
N LEU A 119 -16.87 5.67 -18.88
CA LEU A 119 -17.87 6.38 -18.08
C LEU A 119 -19.29 5.86 -18.33
N GLU A 120 -19.66 5.65 -19.59
CA GLU A 120 -20.96 5.08 -19.96
C GLU A 120 -21.12 3.66 -19.40
N SER A 121 -20.09 2.80 -19.55
CA SER A 121 -20.11 1.44 -19.01
C SER A 121 -20.26 1.41 -17.48
N VAL A 122 -19.62 2.34 -16.77
CA VAL A 122 -19.74 2.46 -15.31
C VAL A 122 -21.13 2.94 -14.92
N GLY A 123 -21.66 3.97 -15.60
CA GLY A 123 -23.02 4.47 -15.36
C GLY A 123 -24.11 3.43 -15.62
N LEU A 124 -23.90 2.54 -16.58
CA LEU A 124 -24.80 1.43 -16.89
C LEU A 124 -24.54 0.17 -16.05
N GLY A 125 -23.54 0.18 -15.16
CA GLY A 125 -23.19 -0.97 -14.30
C GLY A 125 -22.68 -2.21 -15.07
N GLN A 126 -22.14 -2.02 -16.28
CA GLN A 126 -21.80 -3.13 -17.18
C GLN A 126 -20.44 -3.80 -16.89
N GLY A 127 -19.65 -3.28 -15.94
CA GLY A 127 -18.44 -3.93 -15.43
C GLY A 127 -17.41 -4.35 -16.49
N LYS A 128 -17.26 -3.58 -17.58
CA LYS A 128 -16.37 -3.92 -18.70
C LYS A 128 -14.92 -3.53 -18.41
N ILE A 129 -13.99 -4.40 -18.79
CA ILE A 129 -12.55 -4.15 -18.75
C ILE A 129 -12.10 -3.72 -20.15
N PHE A 130 -11.23 -2.71 -20.23
CA PHE A 130 -10.67 -2.18 -21.47
C PHE A 130 -9.13 -2.18 -21.41
N ASP A 131 -8.44 -2.34 -22.54
CA ASP A 131 -6.99 -2.15 -22.62
C ASP A 131 -6.56 -0.69 -22.85
N GLU A 132 -5.24 -0.53 -22.91
CA GLU A 132 -4.53 0.70 -23.28
C GLU A 132 -4.84 1.21 -24.71
N GLN A 133 -5.51 0.42 -25.54
CA GLN A 133 -6.03 0.83 -26.86
C GLN A 133 -7.55 0.99 -26.89
N GLY A 134 -8.24 0.86 -25.75
CA GLY A 134 -9.70 1.02 -25.65
C GLY A 134 -10.53 -0.17 -26.13
N LYS A 135 -9.90 -1.31 -26.45
CA LYS A 135 -10.63 -2.51 -26.83
C LYS A 135 -11.17 -3.19 -25.59
N HIS A 136 -12.39 -3.70 -25.70
CA HIS A 136 -13.00 -4.49 -24.65
C HIS A 136 -12.28 -5.84 -24.47
N TRP A 137 -11.86 -6.13 -23.24
CA TRP A 137 -11.30 -7.42 -22.87
C TRP A 137 -12.38 -8.32 -22.32
N SER A 138 -12.45 -9.54 -22.85
CA SER A 138 -13.20 -10.59 -22.17
C SER A 138 -12.50 -10.93 -20.84
N PRO A 139 -13.24 -11.27 -19.77
CA PRO A 139 -12.65 -11.69 -18.50
C PRO A 139 -11.65 -12.85 -18.65
N LEU A 140 -11.86 -13.73 -19.64
CA LEU A 140 -10.96 -14.82 -20.00
C LEU A 140 -9.62 -14.32 -20.58
N ALA A 141 -9.63 -13.29 -21.44
CA ALA A 141 -8.42 -12.70 -21.97
C ALA A 141 -7.60 -12.00 -20.87
N PHE A 142 -8.27 -11.35 -19.92
CA PHE A 142 -7.60 -10.67 -18.81
C PHE A 142 -6.93 -11.69 -17.88
N SER A 143 -7.62 -12.79 -17.53
CA SER A 143 -7.07 -13.86 -16.70
C SER A 143 -5.87 -14.57 -17.33
N GLN A 144 -5.80 -14.67 -18.66
CA GLN A 144 -4.66 -15.29 -19.36
C GLN A 144 -3.41 -14.40 -19.37
N ARG A 145 -3.57 -13.07 -19.25
CA ARG A 145 -2.44 -12.12 -19.17
C ARG A 145 -1.91 -11.98 -17.75
N SER A 146 -2.80 -11.93 -16.75
CA SER A 146 -2.40 -11.83 -15.33
C SER A 146 -1.86 -13.15 -14.77
N GLY A 147 -2.31 -14.28 -15.32
CA GLY A 147 -1.81 -15.61 -15.02
C GLY A 147 -0.69 -16.02 -15.97
N GLY A 148 0.55 -15.60 -15.67
CA GLY A 148 1.72 -16.12 -16.37
C GLY A 148 1.75 -17.67 -16.36
N LYS A 149 1.78 -18.24 -17.57
CA LYS A 149 1.79 -19.67 -17.97
C LYS A 149 0.41 -20.31 -18.20
N ALA A 150 -0.15 -20.08 -19.39
CA ALA A 150 -0.88 -21.13 -20.10
C ALA A 150 0.05 -21.73 -21.17
N ARG A 151 0.41 -23.01 -21.02
CA ARG A 151 1.06 -23.81 -22.06
C ARG A 151 0.25 -23.72 -23.35
N LEU A 152 0.90 -23.39 -24.47
CA LEU A 152 0.35 -23.64 -25.79
C LEU A 152 0.13 -25.15 -25.97
N PRO A 153 -0.98 -25.60 -26.57
CA PRO A 153 -1.11 -26.98 -27.00
C PRO A 153 -0.15 -27.21 -28.17
N LEU A 154 0.61 -28.30 -28.07
CA LEU A 154 1.43 -28.84 -29.16
C LEU A 154 0.53 -29.15 -30.37
N GLN A 155 0.87 -28.58 -31.52
CA GLN A 155 0.63 -29.21 -32.82
C GLN A 155 1.98 -29.60 -33.40
#